data_AF-A0A7C4NA82-F1
#
_entry.id   AF-A0A7C4NA82-F1
#
_cell.length_a   1.000
_cell.length_b   1.000
_cell.length_c   1.000
_cell.angle_alpha   90.00
_cell.angle_beta   90.00
_cell.angle_gamma   90.00
#
_symmetry.space_group_name_H-M   'P 1'
#
loop_
_entity.id
_entity.type
_entity.pdbx_description
1 polymer ?
#
loop_
_entity_poly.entity_id
_entity_poly.type
_entity_poly.pdbx_seq_one_letter_code
_entity_poly.pdbx_strand_id
1 'polypeptide(L)'
;MLRGTRITSDGPPSAPAGSSDARTGGVVRAENYGCAAEFRKTPDGRYQMTLLPAILVNNQFTRLWDAGYQKFLLADDGRKIPALATQLASLRKFNEELRAALGIPTYYNEAIGSTCHVSTYDRVKGRPGAVPDESVGARSSEQH
;
A
#
# COMPACT_ATOMS: atom_id res chain seq x y z
N MET A 1 19.05 36.72 -39.67
CA MET A 1 18.23 35.74 -40.40
C MET A 1 17.17 35.20 -39.44
N LEU A 2 15.90 35.21 -39.86
CA LEU A 2 14.72 34.86 -39.05
C LEU A 2 14.67 33.38 -38.67
N ARG A 3 14.14 33.06 -37.49
CA ARG A 3 12.78 32.50 -37.29
C ARG A 3 12.49 32.30 -35.80
N GLY A 4 11.37 32.84 -35.33
CA GLY A 4 10.83 32.55 -34.00
C GLY A 4 9.77 31.46 -34.03
N THR A 5 9.41 30.96 -32.84
CA THR A 5 8.06 30.45 -32.53
C THR A 5 7.84 30.51 -31.00
N ARG A 6 6.82 31.28 -30.55
CA ARG A 6 6.09 31.05 -29.27
C ARG A 6 5.38 29.68 -29.41
N ILE A 7 4.86 28.96 -28.41
CA ILE A 7 3.76 29.13 -27.43
C ILE A 7 3.81 27.76 -26.66
N THR A 8 3.64 27.53 -25.37
CA THR A 8 2.48 27.71 -24.46
C THR A 8 2.90 27.23 -23.06
N SER A 9 2.33 27.89 -22.05
CA SER A 9 2.26 27.49 -20.63
C SER A 9 1.42 26.21 -20.40
N ASP A 10 1.59 25.65 -19.20
CA ASP A 10 0.88 24.51 -18.56
C ASP A 10 1.24 23.09 -19.02
N GLY A 11 2.15 22.47 -18.28
CA GLY A 11 2.35 21.02 -18.22
C GLY A 11 2.15 20.52 -16.77
N PRO A 12 1.54 19.34 -16.56
CA PRO A 12 1.22 18.82 -15.23
C PRO A 12 2.48 18.51 -14.39
N PRO A 13 2.37 18.42 -13.06
CA PRO A 13 3.51 18.18 -12.19
C PRO A 13 4.24 16.89 -12.57
N SER A 14 5.56 16.99 -12.62
CA SER A 14 6.52 15.92 -12.89
C SER A 14 6.14 14.61 -12.20
N ALA A 15 5.99 13.55 -12.99
CA ALA A 15 5.85 12.18 -12.50
C ALA A 15 7.02 11.83 -11.56
N PRO A 16 6.78 11.16 -10.42
CA PRO A 16 7.85 10.77 -9.53
C PRO A 16 8.78 9.76 -10.24
N ALA A 17 10.08 10.06 -10.17
CA ALA A 17 11.14 9.26 -10.73
C ALA A 17 11.21 7.87 -10.08
N GLY A 18 11.20 6.82 -10.91
CA GLY A 18 11.62 5.47 -10.51
C GLY A 18 10.66 4.31 -10.78
N SER A 19 9.92 4.27 -11.90
CA SER A 19 9.23 3.03 -12.31
C SER A 19 10.22 2.09 -13.01
N SER A 20 10.54 0.94 -12.40
CA SER A 20 11.27 -0.14 -13.07
C SER A 20 10.29 -1.16 -13.63
N ASP A 21 10.11 -1.17 -14.96
CA ASP A 21 9.19 -2.06 -15.66
C ASP A 21 9.79 -3.46 -15.85
N ALA A 22 9.67 -4.33 -14.85
CA ALA A 22 9.97 -5.75 -15.02
C ALA A 22 8.82 -6.44 -15.78
N ARG A 23 8.92 -6.52 -17.12
CA ARG A 23 7.90 -7.12 -17.99
C ARG A 23 7.81 -8.63 -17.82
N THR A 24 6.89 -9.09 -16.97
CA THR A 24 6.43 -10.48 -16.93
C THR A 24 4.95 -10.52 -17.33
N GLY A 25 4.61 -11.10 -18.48
CA GLY A 25 3.22 -11.45 -18.83
C GLY A 25 2.20 -10.30 -19.02
N GLY A 26 2.64 -9.06 -19.24
CA GLY A 26 1.75 -7.89 -19.38
C GLY A 26 1.26 -7.30 -18.05
N VAL A 27 1.87 -7.73 -16.94
CA VAL A 27 1.76 -7.07 -15.63
C VAL A 27 2.86 -6.01 -15.56
N VAL A 28 2.48 -4.81 -15.10
CA VAL A 28 3.36 -3.68 -14.81
C VAL A 28 3.48 -3.55 -13.30
N ARG A 29 4.71 -3.34 -12.82
CA ARG A 29 5.01 -3.11 -11.41
C ARG A 29 5.41 -1.65 -11.23
N ALA A 30 4.73 -0.95 -10.33
CA ALA A 30 5.09 0.39 -9.91
C ALA A 30 5.65 0.35 -8.50
N GLU A 31 6.77 1.03 -8.27
CA GLU A 31 7.42 1.12 -6.97
C GLU A 31 7.73 2.58 -6.67
N ASN A 32 7.42 3.02 -5.45
CA ASN A 32 7.85 4.32 -4.95
C ASN A 32 7.72 4.38 -3.43
N TYR A 33 8.51 5.22 -2.76
CA TYR A 33 8.45 5.47 -1.31
C TYR A 33 8.55 4.20 -0.41
N GLY A 34 9.16 3.13 -0.90
CA GLY A 34 9.19 1.83 -0.20
C GLY A 34 7.88 1.03 -0.30
N CYS A 35 6.99 1.40 -1.21
CA CYS A 35 5.75 0.72 -1.53
C CYS A 35 5.79 0.19 -2.97
N ALA A 36 4.98 -0.82 -3.25
CA ALA A 36 4.78 -1.33 -4.59
C ALA A 36 3.32 -1.71 -4.85
N ALA A 37 2.96 -1.76 -6.13
CA ALA A 37 1.72 -2.33 -6.63
C ALA A 37 2.00 -3.01 -7.98
N GLU A 38 1.14 -3.95 -8.34
CA GLU A 38 1.15 -4.55 -9.67
C GLU A 38 -0.22 -4.40 -10.31
N PHE A 39 -0.24 -4.10 -11.60
CA PHE A 39 -1.47 -3.94 -12.36
C PHE A 39 -1.27 -4.34 -13.80
N ARG A 40 -2.38 -4.62 -14.47
CA ARG A 40 -2.40 -4.89 -15.91
C ARG A 40 -3.47 -4.08 -16.61
N LYS A 41 -3.27 -3.87 -17.90
CA LYS A 41 -4.32 -3.34 -18.77
C LYS A 41 -5.26 -4.47 -19.19
N THR A 42 -6.56 -4.28 -19.04
CA THR A 42 -7.59 -5.21 -19.54
C THR A 42 -7.81 -5.00 -21.04
N PRO A 43 -8.41 -5.98 -21.75
CA PRO A 43 -8.77 -5.81 -23.17
C PRO A 43 -9.64 -4.58 -23.43
N ASP A 44 -10.49 -4.19 -22.47
CA ASP A 44 -11.36 -3.01 -22.53
C ASP A 44 -10.61 -1.68 -22.32
N GLY A 45 -9.29 -1.72 -22.16
CA GLY A 45 -8.43 -0.55 -22.01
C GLY A 45 -8.34 0.01 -20.59
N ARG A 46 -9.05 -0.57 -19.61
CA ARG A 46 -9.00 -0.18 -18.19
C ARG A 46 -7.79 -0.81 -17.49
N TYR A 47 -7.34 -0.22 -16.39
CA TYR A 47 -6.33 -0.84 -15.54
C TYR A 47 -6.98 -1.62 -14.39
N GLN A 48 -6.44 -2.81 -14.14
CA GLN A 48 -6.84 -3.67 -13.02
C GLN A 48 -5.61 -4.00 -12.18
N MET A 49 -5.70 -3.74 -10.87
CA MET A 49 -4.66 -4.14 -9.90
C MET A 49 -4.62 -5.65 -9.78
N THR A 50 -3.44 -6.23 -9.97
CA THR A 50 -3.14 -7.64 -9.66
C THR A 50 -2.61 -7.79 -8.25
N LEU A 51 -1.80 -6.83 -7.79
CA LEU A 51 -1.43 -6.65 -6.39
C LEU A 51 -1.75 -5.21 -5.97
N LEU A 52 -2.54 -5.08 -4.90
CA LEU A 52 -2.86 -3.78 -4.33
C LEU A 52 -1.59 -3.09 -3.79
N PRO A 53 -1.60 -1.75 -3.70
CA PRO A 53 -0.56 -1.01 -3.01
C PRO A 53 -0.24 -1.58 -1.64
N ALA A 54 1.04 -1.90 -1.43
CA ALA A 54 1.55 -2.46 -0.20
C ALA A 54 2.95 -1.93 0.12
N ILE A 55 3.31 -1.98 1.40
CA ILE A 55 4.66 -1.64 1.86
C ILE A 55 5.58 -2.82 1.58
N LEU A 56 6.78 -2.55 1.08
CA LEU A 56 7.81 -3.56 0.87
C LEU A 56 8.66 -3.73 2.12
N VAL A 57 8.94 -4.98 2.49
CA VAL A 57 9.98 -5.33 3.46
C VAL A 57 10.97 -6.24 2.76
N ASN A 58 12.25 -5.87 2.74
CA ASN A 58 13.30 -6.61 2.03
C ASN A 58 12.92 -6.92 0.56
N ASN A 59 12.30 -5.94 -0.11
CA ASN A 59 11.80 -6.05 -1.49
C ASN A 59 10.66 -7.06 -1.71
N GLN A 60 10.03 -7.55 -0.64
CA GLN A 60 8.87 -8.45 -0.70
C GLN A 60 7.59 -7.71 -0.31
N PHE A 61 6.48 -8.08 -0.96
CA PHE A 61 5.16 -7.59 -0.61
C PHE A 61 4.79 -8.00 0.82
N THR A 62 4.16 -7.10 1.55
CA THR A 62 3.61 -7.40 2.87
C THR A 62 2.11 -7.14 2.92
N ARG A 63 1.41 -7.82 3.82
CA ARG A 63 0.00 -7.51 4.12
C ARG A 63 -0.07 -6.61 5.34
N LEU A 64 -0.76 -5.48 5.22
CA LEU A 64 -1.04 -4.60 6.36
C LEU A 64 -2.18 -5.19 7.20
N TRP A 65 -1.88 -5.53 8.44
CA TRP A 65 -2.82 -6.04 9.43
C TRP A 65 -3.06 -5.03 10.54
N ASP A 66 -4.32 -4.70 10.80
CA ASP A 66 -4.73 -3.95 11.99
C ASP A 66 -5.11 -4.92 13.11
N ALA A 67 -4.32 -4.97 14.18
CA ALA A 67 -4.57 -5.80 15.34
C ALA A 67 -5.44 -5.09 16.41
N GLY A 68 -6.01 -3.93 16.09
CA GLY A 68 -6.85 -3.13 16.99
C GLY A 68 -6.06 -2.12 17.82
N TYR A 69 -4.92 -2.52 18.40
CA TYR A 69 -4.05 -1.63 19.19
C TYR A 69 -2.81 -1.12 18.41
N GLN A 70 -2.41 -1.85 17.37
CA GLN A 70 -1.22 -1.55 16.54
C GLN A 70 -1.42 -2.18 15.16
N LYS A 71 -0.81 -1.57 14.14
CA LYS A 71 -0.75 -2.15 12.79
C LYS A 71 0.56 -2.89 12.58
N PHE A 72 0.51 -4.02 11.88
CA PHE A 72 1.66 -4.86 11.57
C PHE A 72 1.74 -5.11 10.06
N LEU A 73 2.96 -5.18 9.56
CA LEU A 73 3.27 -5.74 8.25
C LEU A 73 3.50 -7.24 8.44
N LEU A 74 2.68 -8.03 7.78
CA LEU A 74 2.82 -9.48 7.69
C LEU A 74 3.70 -9.78 6.48
N ALA A 75 4.90 -10.27 6.72
CA ALA A 75 5.74 -10.85 5.67
C ALA A 75 5.24 -12.26 5.31
N ASP A 76 5.58 -12.72 4.11
CA ASP A 76 5.16 -14.05 3.63
C ASP A 76 5.74 -15.21 4.46
N ASP A 77 6.85 -14.98 5.15
CA ASP A 77 7.45 -15.92 6.11
C ASP A 77 6.75 -15.94 7.48
N GLY A 78 5.65 -15.20 7.64
CA GLY A 78 4.85 -15.16 8.87
C GLY A 78 5.35 -14.17 9.92
N ARG A 79 6.47 -13.46 9.68
CA ARG A 79 6.94 -12.43 10.62
C ARG A 79 5.97 -11.26 10.68
N LYS A 80 5.78 -10.75 11.90
CA LYS A 80 4.97 -9.58 12.24
C LYS A 80 5.88 -8.41 12.56
N ILE A 81 5.88 -7.38 11.70
CA ILE A 81 6.73 -6.20 11.87
C ILE A 81 5.84 -5.02 12.21
N PRO A 82 6.06 -4.27 13.31
CA PRO A 82 5.26 -3.10 13.62
C PRO A 82 5.31 -2.07 12.49
N ALA A 83 4.15 -1.66 11.98
CA ALA A 83 4.06 -0.64 10.95
C ALA A 83 4.29 0.75 11.57
N LEU A 84 5.24 1.50 11.00
CA LEU A 84 5.55 2.87 11.41
C LEU A 84 4.57 3.86 10.78
N ALA A 85 4.31 4.97 11.48
CA ALA A 85 3.44 6.04 10.96
C ALA A 85 3.93 6.59 9.61
N THR A 86 5.25 6.71 9.42
CA THR A 86 5.87 7.14 8.16
C THR A 86 5.59 6.17 7.01
N GLN A 87 5.63 4.86 7.26
CA GLN A 87 5.32 3.85 6.25
C GLN A 87 3.84 3.92 5.85
N LEU A 88 2.93 4.13 6.80
CA LEU A 88 1.50 4.30 6.53
C LEU A 88 1.22 5.56 5.72
N ALA A 89 1.92 6.67 6.01
CA ALA A 89 1.83 7.90 5.24
C ALA A 89 2.34 7.71 3.80
N SER A 90 3.48 7.02 3.62
CA SER A 90 4.00 6.67 2.30
C SER A 90 3.03 5.79 1.50
N LEU A 91 2.43 4.79 2.14
CA LEU A 91 1.44 3.92 1.51
C LEU A 91 0.21 4.70 1.03
N ARG A 92 -0.32 5.59 1.86
CA ARG A 92 -1.46 6.45 1.47
C ARG A 92 -1.10 7.31 0.26
N LYS A 93 0.02 8.03 0.33
CA LYS A 93 0.48 8.92 -0.75
C LYS A 93 0.69 8.14 -2.05
N PHE A 94 1.34 6.98 -1.98
CA PHE A 94 1.56 6.13 -3.14
C PHE A 94 0.24 5.66 -3.78
N ASN A 95 -0.74 5.24 -2.97
CA ASN A 95 -2.04 4.81 -3.46
C ASN A 95 -2.80 5.96 -4.16
N GLU A 96 -2.79 7.17 -3.60
CA GLU A 96 -3.42 8.35 -4.19
C GLU A 96 -2.79 8.71 -5.55
N GLU A 97 -1.44 8.80 -5.61
CA GLU A 97 -0.71 9.11 -6.85
C GLU A 97 -0.93 8.04 -7.92
N LEU A 98 -0.88 6.76 -7.55
CA LEU A 98 -1.06 5.64 -8.47
C LEU A 98 -2.47 5.61 -9.06
N ARG A 99 -3.51 5.80 -8.23
CA ARG A 99 -4.90 5.80 -8.71
C ARG A 99 -5.19 6.99 -9.59
N ALA A 100 -4.67 8.17 -9.25
CA ALA A 100 -4.78 9.37 -10.09
C ALA A 100 -4.12 9.15 -11.46
N ALA A 101 -2.91 8.57 -11.49
CA ALA A 101 -2.19 8.28 -12.73
C ALA A 101 -2.89 7.24 -13.62
N LEU A 102 -3.53 6.23 -13.02
CA LEU A 102 -4.23 5.17 -13.76
C LEU A 102 -5.70 5.49 -14.08
N GLY A 103 -6.21 6.64 -13.61
CA GLY A 103 -7.63 7.00 -13.77
C GLY A 103 -8.60 6.06 -13.08
N ILE A 104 -8.15 5.40 -11.99
CA ILE A 104 -8.98 4.46 -11.23
C ILE A 104 -9.85 5.25 -10.24
N PRO A 105 -11.19 5.08 -10.25
CA PRO A 105 -12.06 5.70 -9.26
C PRO A 105 -11.61 5.36 -7.85
N THR A 106 -11.55 6.37 -6.98
CA THR A 106 -11.27 6.17 -5.56
C THR A 106 -12.58 6.32 -4.80
N TYR A 107 -13.01 5.28 -4.11
CA TYR A 107 -14.20 5.37 -3.27
C TYR A 107 -13.90 6.15 -1.99
N TYR A 108 -14.93 6.79 -1.41
CA TYR A 108 -14.78 7.63 -0.22
C TYR A 108 -13.99 6.96 0.91
N ASN A 109 -14.29 5.69 1.20
CA ASN A 109 -13.62 4.90 2.24
C ASN A 109 -12.15 4.56 1.90
N GLU A 110 -11.77 4.57 0.62
CA GLU A 110 -10.39 4.36 0.18
C GLU A 110 -9.58 5.67 0.20
N ALA A 111 -10.24 6.82 0.18
CA ALA A 111 -9.62 8.14 0.14
C ALA A 111 -9.31 8.73 1.52
N ILE A 112 -9.94 8.24 2.61
CA ILE A 112 -9.84 8.86 3.95
C ILE A 112 -8.68 8.32 4.80
N GLY A 113 -7.91 7.37 4.30
CA GLY A 113 -6.73 6.89 5.00
C GLY A 113 -6.10 5.65 4.37
N SER A 114 -5.18 5.02 5.10
CA SER A 114 -4.64 3.72 4.73
C SER A 114 -5.65 2.62 5.08
N THR A 115 -6.14 1.90 4.09
CA THR A 115 -6.93 0.68 4.31
C THR A 115 -5.99 -0.48 4.68
N CYS A 116 -6.49 -1.42 5.50
CA CYS A 116 -5.74 -2.60 5.91
C CYS A 116 -6.25 -3.82 5.14
N HIS A 117 -5.36 -4.76 4.81
CA HIS A 117 -5.72 -6.01 4.15
C HIS A 117 -6.46 -6.95 5.10
N VAL A 118 -6.09 -6.89 6.39
CA VAL A 118 -6.71 -7.66 7.46
C VAL A 118 -7.00 -6.69 8.60
N SER A 119 -8.17 -6.80 9.21
CA SER A 119 -8.52 -6.05 10.42
C SER A 119 -9.09 -7.01 11.45
N THR A 120 -8.57 -6.94 12.67
CA THR A 120 -9.03 -7.72 13.82
C THR A 120 -9.36 -6.74 14.93
N TYR A 121 -10.61 -6.75 15.36
CA TYR A 121 -11.01 -6.01 16.54
C TYR A 121 -10.45 -6.69 17.78
N ASP A 122 -9.83 -5.91 18.64
CA ASP A 122 -9.50 -6.36 19.99
C ASP A 122 -10.81 -6.68 20.71
N ARG A 123 -11.03 -7.95 21.01
CA ARG A 123 -12.24 -8.41 21.71
C ARG A 123 -11.93 -8.39 23.20
N VAL A 124 -12.79 -7.73 23.97
CA VAL A 124 -12.77 -7.77 25.44
C VAL A 124 -12.65 -9.23 25.89
N LYS A 125 -11.63 -9.52 26.72
CA LYS A 125 -11.43 -10.85 27.32
C LYS A 125 -12.74 -11.34 27.94
N GLY A 126 -13.14 -12.58 27.66
CA GLY A 126 -14.32 -13.22 28.24
C GLY A 126 -15.59 -13.26 27.38
N ARG A 127 -15.56 -12.74 26.15
CA ARG A 127 -16.70 -12.92 25.22
C ARG A 127 -16.73 -14.36 24.67
N PRO A 128 -17.87 -15.07 24.69
CA PRO A 128 -17.99 -16.39 24.05
C PRO A 128 -17.54 -16.32 22.57
N GLY A 129 -16.57 -17.17 22.19
CA GLY A 129 -15.98 -17.19 20.85
C GLY A 129 -14.77 -16.25 20.64
N ALA A 130 -14.31 -15.55 21.67
CA ALA A 130 -13.05 -14.81 21.62
C ALA A 130 -11.88 -15.73 21.97
N VAL A 131 -11.19 -16.26 20.96
CA VAL A 131 -9.84 -16.82 21.10
C VAL A 131 -8.87 -15.72 20.64
N PRO A 132 -8.15 -15.02 21.54
CA PRO A 132 -7.10 -14.10 21.14
C PRO A 132 -5.98 -14.86 20.43
N ASP A 133 -5.38 -14.27 19.40
CA ASP A 133 -4.15 -14.82 18.82
C ASP A 133 -3.03 -14.66 19.88
N GLU A 134 -2.49 -15.79 20.38
CA GLU A 134 -1.50 -15.81 21.45
C GLU A 134 -0.17 -15.11 21.08
N SER A 135 0.08 -14.91 19.78
CA SER A 135 1.23 -14.18 19.28
C SER A 135 1.06 -12.65 19.30
N VAL A 136 -0.10 -12.14 19.77
CA VAL A 136 -0.34 -10.71 19.96
C VAL A 136 -0.70 -10.37 21.41
N GLY A 137 -0.12 -9.28 21.92
CA GLY A 137 -0.30 -8.82 23.29
C GLY A 137 1.03 -8.57 24.01
N ALA A 138 1.01 -7.70 25.02
CA ALA A 138 2.16 -7.51 25.89
C ALA A 138 2.41 -8.81 26.67
N ARG A 139 3.58 -9.44 26.46
CA ARG A 139 3.99 -10.57 27.30
C ARG A 139 4.24 -10.03 28.71
N SER A 140 3.52 -10.54 29.70
CA SER A 140 3.81 -10.26 31.10
C SER A 140 5.21 -10.77 31.39
N SER A 141 6.14 -9.85 31.67
CA SER A 141 7.44 -10.19 32.23
C SER A 141 7.24 -10.50 33.71
N GLU A 142 6.69 -11.67 34.03
CA GLU A 142 6.80 -12.21 35.39
C GLU A 142 8.11 -12.98 35.47
N GLN A 143 9.15 -12.27 35.88
CA GLN A 143 10.39 -12.82 36.44
C GLN A 143 11.12 -11.70 37.20
N HIS A 144 10.64 -11.40 38.42
CA HIS A 144 11.47 -11.23 39.62
C HIS A 144 10.59 -11.32 40.87
#